data_AF-A0A9E1ZQZ4-F1
#
_entry.id   AF-A0A9E1ZQZ4-F1
#
_cell.length_a   1.000
_cell.length_b   1.000
_cell.length_c   1.000
_cell.angle_alpha   90.00
_cell.angle_beta   90.00
_cell.angle_gamma   90.00
#
_symmetry.space_group_name_H-M   'P 1'
#
loop_
_entity.id
_entity.type
_entity.pdbx_description
1 polymer ?
#
loop_
_entity_poly.entity_id
_entity_poly.type
_entity_poly.pdbx_seq_one_letter_code
_entity_poly.pdbx_strand_id
1 'polypeptide(L)'
;MTKFFNKWTRIIHRWFALPTLILIPLAVFAKFSGTGEHLPPQVEQIQSLLMLLLAISGGYLYLVPYIAKKKRAKRKKPKVTATQG
;
A
#
# COMPACT_ATOMS: atom_id res chain seq x y z
N MET A 1 14.41 7.17 -11.42
CA MET A 1 13.67 5.90 -11.48
C MET A 1 12.80 5.63 -10.24
N THR A 2 13.30 5.69 -8.99
CA THR A 2 12.51 5.37 -7.77
C THR A 2 11.27 6.23 -7.51
N LYS A 3 11.26 7.49 -7.96
CA LYS A 3 10.06 8.36 -7.86
C LYS A 3 8.88 7.82 -8.69
N PHE A 4 9.16 7.14 -9.80
CA PHE A 4 8.14 6.60 -10.70
C PHE A 4 7.44 5.40 -10.06
N PHE A 5 8.23 4.46 -9.53
CA PHE A 5 7.71 3.33 -8.74
C PHE A 5 6.87 3.80 -7.54
N ASN A 6 7.33 4.79 -6.76
CA ASN A 6 6.54 5.31 -5.64
C ASN A 6 5.18 5.88 -6.05
N LYS A 7 5.11 6.57 -7.20
CA LYS A 7 3.85 7.14 -7.70
C LYS A 7 2.94 6.03 -8.23
N TRP A 8 3.52 5.05 -8.94
CA TRP A 8 2.82 3.91 -9.52
C TRP A 8 2.24 2.99 -8.43
N THR A 9 3.04 2.65 -7.40
CA THR A 9 2.60 1.84 -6.25
C THR A 9 1.46 2.51 -5.48
N ARG A 10 1.43 3.85 -5.35
CA ARG A 10 0.29 4.56 -4.73
C ARG A 10 -0.99 4.44 -5.54
N ILE A 11 -0.89 4.58 -6.87
CA ILE A 11 -2.05 4.50 -7.75
C ILE A 11 -2.61 3.08 -7.71
N ILE A 12 -1.75 2.08 -7.83
CA ILE A 12 -2.09 0.66 -7.74
C ILE A 12 -2.70 0.30 -6.40
N HIS A 13 -2.08 0.72 -5.29
CA HIS A 13 -2.59 0.43 -3.96
C HIS A 13 -3.99 1.03 -3.78
N ARG A 14 -4.23 2.27 -4.24
CA ARG A 14 -5.56 2.90 -4.17
C ARG A 14 -6.57 2.23 -5.12
N TRP A 15 -6.12 1.78 -6.30
CA TRP A 15 -6.94 1.06 -7.26
C TRP A 15 -7.36 -0.32 -6.77
N PHE A 16 -6.51 -1.02 -6.01
CA PHE A 16 -6.86 -2.31 -5.40
C PHE A 16 -7.63 -2.16 -4.08
N ALA A 17 -7.39 -1.09 -3.32
CA ALA A 17 -8.10 -0.79 -2.08
C ALA A 17 -9.58 -0.45 -2.32
N LEU A 18 -9.90 0.30 -3.37
CA LEU A 18 -11.29 0.67 -3.70
C LEU A 18 -12.21 -0.54 -3.90
N PRO A 19 -11.91 -1.51 -4.78
CA PRO A 19 -12.75 -2.67 -4.98
C PRO A 19 -12.83 -3.54 -3.73
N THR A 20 -11.72 -3.75 -3.00
CA THR A 20 -11.76 -4.51 -1.73
C THR A 20 -12.61 -3.81 -0.66
N LEU A 21 -12.51 -2.49 -0.55
CA LEU A 21 -13.29 -1.70 0.42
C LEU A 21 -14.79 -1.74 0.12
N ILE A 22 -15.20 -1.90 -1.14
CA ILE A 22 -16.60 -2.06 -1.53
C ILE A 22 -17.05 -3.52 -1.32
N LEU A 23 -16.19 -4.48 -1.62
CA LEU A 23 -16.51 -5.91 -1.52
C LEU A 23 -16.72 -6.37 -0.07
N ILE A 24 -15.95 -5.83 0.88
CA ILE A 24 -16.09 -6.15 2.31
C ILE A 24 -17.49 -5.83 2.86
N PRO A 25 -18.01 -4.58 2.79
CA PRO A 25 -19.34 -4.27 3.27
C PRO A 25 -20.41 -5.02 2.48
N LEU A 26 -20.23 -5.23 1.17
CA LEU A 26 -21.16 -6.04 0.38
C LEU A 26 -21.26 -7.48 0.91
N ALA A 27 -20.12 -8.09 1.22
CA ALA A 27 -20.06 -9.43 1.82
C ALA A 27 -20.63 -9.46 3.24
N VAL A 28 -20.39 -8.41 4.05
CA VAL A 28 -20.96 -8.29 5.40
C VAL A 28 -22.49 -8.15 5.34
N PHE A 29 -23.01 -7.30 4.45
CA PHE A 29 -24.45 -7.15 4.23
C PHE A 29 -25.07 -8.45 3.72
N ALA A 30 -24.43 -9.14 2.76
CA ALA A 30 -24.91 -10.45 2.27
C ALA A 30 -24.96 -11.50 3.39
N LYS A 31 -23.94 -11.54 4.27
CA LYS A 31 -23.93 -12.42 5.45
C LYS A 31 -25.01 -12.06 6.47
N PHE A 32 -25.28 -10.77 6.69
CA PHE A 32 -26.34 -10.31 7.60
C PHE A 32 -27.75 -10.52 7.04
N SER A 33 -27.93 -10.48 5.72
CA SER A 33 -29.21 -10.70 5.04
C SER A 33 -29.65 -12.17 4.99
N GLY A 34 -28.89 -13.10 5.57
CA GLY A 34 -29.30 -14.49 5.78
C GLY A 34 -29.34 -15.37 4.53
N THR A 35 -28.95 -14.87 3.35
CA THR A 35 -28.94 -15.65 2.11
C THR A 35 -27.76 -16.63 2.00
N GLY A 36 -26.76 -16.57 2.89
CA GLY A 36 -25.67 -17.53 2.91
C GLY A 36 -24.92 -17.65 1.58
N GLU A 37 -25.06 -16.66 0.67
CA GLU A 37 -24.36 -16.67 -0.60
C GLU A 37 -22.89 -16.39 -0.32
N HIS A 38 -22.16 -17.48 -0.17
CA HIS A 38 -20.73 -17.53 -0.34
C HIS A 38 -20.44 -16.86 -1.69
N LEU A 39 -19.66 -15.78 -1.66
CA LEU A 39 -19.14 -15.21 -2.90
C LEU A 39 -18.52 -16.36 -3.71
N PRO A 40 -18.69 -16.39 -5.04
CA PRO A 40 -18.17 -17.48 -5.84
C PRO A 40 -16.70 -17.77 -5.47
N PRO A 41 -16.26 -19.03 -5.35
CA PRO A 41 -14.92 -19.37 -4.87
C PRO A 41 -13.79 -18.64 -5.65
N GLN A 42 -14.06 -18.32 -6.91
CA GLN A 42 -13.22 -17.54 -7.80
C GLN A 42 -13.04 -16.10 -7.30
N VAL A 43 -14.11 -15.46 -6.82
CA VAL A 43 -14.11 -14.10 -6.27
C VAL A 43 -13.34 -14.08 -4.94
N GLU A 44 -13.51 -15.08 -4.08
CA GLU A 44 -12.74 -15.18 -2.83
C GLU A 44 -11.24 -15.35 -3.10
N GLN A 45 -10.84 -16.18 -4.07
CA GLN A 45 -9.43 -16.32 -4.49
C GLN A 45 -8.86 -15.01 -5.04
N ILE A 46 -9.61 -14.34 -5.94
CA ILE A 46 -9.21 -13.05 -6.51
C ILE A 46 -9.07 -12.02 -5.39
N GLN A 47 -10.03 -11.94 -4.48
CA GLN A 47 -10.01 -11.03 -3.33
C GLN A 47 -8.80 -11.30 -2.43
N SER A 48 -8.51 -12.56 -2.10
CA SER A 48 -7.35 -12.95 -1.29
C SER A 48 -6.04 -12.55 -1.95
N LEU A 49 -5.90 -12.79 -3.25
CA LEU A 49 -4.72 -12.37 -4.03
C LEU A 49 -4.58 -10.84 -4.09
N LEU A 50 -5.70 -10.14 -4.29
CA LEU A 50 -5.75 -8.68 -4.25
C LEU A 50 -5.31 -8.14 -2.88
N MET A 51 -5.79 -8.75 -1.81
CA MET A 51 -5.48 -8.37 -0.44
C MET A 51 -4.00 -8.61 -0.11
N LEU A 52 -3.41 -9.70 -0.60
CA LEU A 52 -1.98 -9.97 -0.51
C LEU A 52 -1.15 -8.91 -1.25
N LEU A 53 -1.51 -8.58 -2.49
CA LEU A 53 -0.86 -7.52 -3.26
C LEU A 53 -1.01 -6.16 -2.57
N LEU A 54 -2.16 -5.90 -1.95
CA LEU A 54 -2.42 -4.68 -1.18
C LEU A 54 -1.51 -4.58 0.05
N ALA A 55 -1.32 -5.69 0.77
CA ALA A 55 -0.43 -5.77 1.92
C ALA A 55 1.04 -5.56 1.52
N ILE A 56 1.51 -6.23 0.46
CA ILE A 56 2.89 -6.08 -0.04
C ILE A 56 3.14 -4.64 -0.53
N SER A 57 2.22 -4.09 -1.33
CA SER A 57 2.34 -2.72 -1.85
C SER A 57 2.27 -1.66 -0.75
N GLY A 58 1.39 -1.84 0.23
CA GLY A 58 1.26 -0.97 1.40
C GLY A 58 2.51 -1.02 2.29
N GLY A 59 3.04 -2.21 2.56
CA GLY A 59 4.28 -2.40 3.32
C GLY A 59 5.48 -1.75 2.65
N TYR A 60 5.62 -1.90 1.33
CA TYR A 60 6.65 -1.19 0.58
C TYR A 60 6.51 0.34 0.72
N LEU A 61 5.28 0.85 0.55
CA LEU A 61 5.02 2.29 0.64
C LEU A 61 5.27 2.86 2.04
N TYR A 62 5.05 2.05 3.09
CA TYR A 62 5.38 2.41 4.47
C TYR A 62 6.89 2.52 4.69
N LEU A 63 7.70 1.67 4.05
CA LEU A 63 9.15 1.66 4.18
C LEU A 63 9.84 2.82 3.42
N VAL A 64 9.26 3.25 2.30
CA VAL A 64 9.75 4.36 1.45
C VAL A 64 10.07 5.65 2.22
N PRO A 65 9.16 6.25 3.01
CA PRO A 65 9.45 7.48 3.75
C PRO A 65 10.52 7.28 4.82
N TYR A 66 10.64 6.08 5.39
CA TYR A 66 11.67 5.76 6.38
C TYR A 66 13.07 5.80 5.75
N ILE A 67 13.21 5.19 4.57
CA ILE A 67 14.45 5.23 3.79
C ILE A 67 14.73 6.65 3.28
N ALA A 68 13.70 7.38 2.83
CA ALA A 68 13.83 8.76 2.36
C ALA A 68 14.28 9.74 3.48
N LYS A 69 13.75 9.59 4.70
CA LYS A 69 14.21 10.33 5.89
C LYS A 69 15.69 10.10 6.14
N LYS A 70 16.13 8.84 6.13
CA LYS A 70 17.53 8.45 6.35
C LYS A 70 18.47 9.04 5.29
N LYS A 71 18.04 9.09 4.02
CA LYS A 71 18.79 9.74 2.93
C LYS A 71 18.85 11.27 3.07
N ARG A 72 17.77 11.93 3.50
CA ARG A 72 17.74 13.39 3.70
C ARG A 72 18.59 13.82 4.91
N ALA A 73 18.61 13.04 5.98
CA ALA A 73 19.48 13.27 7.14
C ALA A 73 20.97 13.19 6.77
N LYS A 74 21.36 12.24 5.90
CA LYS A 74 22.74 12.16 5.38
C LYS A 74 23.16 13.37 4.54
N ARG A 75 22.23 13.98 3.80
CA ARG A 75 22.49 15.22 3.02
C ARG A 75 22.51 16.49 3.87
N LYS A 76 21.91 16.46 5.06
CA LYS A 76 21.88 17.56 6.02
C LYS A 76 23.07 17.55 6.99
N LYS A 77 24.02 16.62 6.91
CA LYS A 77 25.33 16.84 7.54
C LYS A 77 25.97 17.96 6.75
N PRO A 78 25.97 19.21 7.24
CA PRO A 78 26.72 20.23 6.58
C PRO A 78 28.18 19.81 6.76
N LYS A 79 28.98 20.05 5.74
CA LYS A 79 30.42 19.98 5.83
C LYS A 79 30.85 21.15 6.73
N VAL A 80 30.58 21.08 8.04
CA VAL A 80 31.05 22.04 9.05
C VAL A 80 32.48 21.66 9.43
N THR A 81 33.36 21.56 8.44
CA THR A 81 34.81 21.46 8.65
C THR A 81 35.49 21.70 7.30
N ALA A 82 35.80 22.97 7.01
CA ALA A 82 36.91 23.42 6.14
C ALA A 82 36.69 24.90 5.78
N THR A 83 36.80 25.80 6.76
CA THR A 83 37.17 27.22 6.63
C THR A 83 36.92 27.84 8.00
N GLN A 84 37.92 27.80 8.88
CA GLN A 84 38.26 28.84 9.87
C GLN A 84 39.65 28.50 10.42
N GLY A 85 40.61 29.42 10.29
CA GLY A 85 41.95 29.36 10.88
C GLY A 85 43.06 29.24 9.86
#